data_AF-A0A7C7UPV8-F1
#
_entry.id   AF-A0A7C7UPV8-F1
#
_cell.length_a   1.000
_cell.length_b   1.000
_cell.length_c   1.000
_cell.angle_alpha   90.00
_cell.angle_beta   90.00
_cell.angle_gamma   90.00
#
_symmetry.space_group_name_H-M   'P 1'
#
loop_
_entity.id
_entity.type
_entity.pdbx_description
1 polymer ?
#
loop_
_entity_poly.entity_id
_entity_poly.type
_entity_poly.pdbx_seq_one_letter_code
_entity_poly.pdbx_strand_id
1 'polypeptide(L)' 'MAAALSAGGAPLAGTVEEAVARQVCKRAAIKAGQVLAQTEMEELVRALEQCASPRTCPHGRPTMIHLSVEQLAREFGR' A
#
# COMPACT_ATOMS: atom_id res chain seq x y z
N MET A 1 -12.13 31.37 7.40
CA MET A 1 -13.08 30.29 7.02
C MET A 1 -12.74 29.03 7.82
N ALA A 2 -12.89 29.11 9.14
CA ALA A 2 -12.70 27.99 10.05
C ALA A 2 -14.05 27.77 10.74
N ALA A 3 -14.78 26.73 10.33
CA ALA A 3 -16.03 26.35 10.96
C ALA A 3 -16.29 24.85 10.78
N ALA A 4 -16.66 24.24 11.92
CA ALA A 4 -17.35 22.96 12.09
C ALA A 4 -16.52 21.67 11.96
N LEU A 5 -15.84 21.31 13.06
CA LEU A 5 -15.75 19.91 13.49
C LEU A 5 -16.67 19.74 14.71
N SER A 6 -17.97 19.56 14.42
CA SER A 6 -18.97 19.17 15.41
C SER A 6 -18.81 17.68 15.70
N ALA A 7 -18.55 17.35 16.96
CA ALA A 7 -18.55 15.99 17.48
C ALA A 7 -19.96 15.36 17.34
N GLY A 8 -20.04 14.25 16.60
CA GLY A 8 -21.22 13.41 16.45
C GLY A 8 -20.76 11.99 16.11
N GLY A 9 -21.16 11.02 16.93
CA GLY A 9 -20.50 9.72 17.06
C GLY A 9 -20.45 8.85 15.80
N ALA A 10 -19.27 8.28 15.57
CA ALA A 10 -19.09 6.97 14.95
C ALA A 10 -18.02 6.23 15.76
N PRO A 11 -18.33 5.13 16.49
CA PRO A 11 -17.36 4.44 17.36
C PRO A 11 -16.25 3.68 16.61
N LEU A 12 -16.07 3.90 15.31
CA LEU A 12 -15.17 3.12 14.44
C LEU A 12 -14.48 3.97 13.36
N ALA A 13 -14.52 5.30 13.46
CA ALA A 13 -13.76 6.15 12.55
C ALA A 13 -12.27 6.07 12.91
N GLY A 14 -11.46 5.53 11.99
CA GLY A 14 -10.00 5.50 12.12
C GLY A 14 -9.40 6.89 12.41
N THR A 15 -8.15 6.94 12.87
CA THR A 15 -7.53 8.22 13.24
C THR A 15 -7.42 9.17 12.04
N VAL A 16 -7.25 10.47 12.29
CA VAL A 16 -7.04 11.45 11.20
C VAL A 16 -5.81 11.06 10.37
N GLU A 17 -4.76 10.57 11.02
CA GLU A 17 -3.55 10.05 10.38
C GLU A 17 -3.86 8.88 9.44
N GLU A 18 -4.69 7.92 9.87
CA GLU A 18 -5.11 6.80 9.03
C GLU A 18 -5.92 7.25 7.81
N ALA A 19 -6.82 8.22 7.98
CA ALA A 19 -7.60 8.79 6.89
C ALA A 19 -6.71 9.49 5.85
N VAL A 20 -5.74 10.29 6.32
CA VAL A 20 -4.75 10.96 5.47
C VAL A 20 -3.87 9.93 4.76
N ALA A 21 -3.35 8.93 5.47
CA ALA A 21 -2.50 7.89 4.90
C ALA A 21 -3.21 7.12 3.78
N ARG A 22 -4.48 6.74 3.98
CA ARG A 22 -5.30 6.09 2.93
C ARG A 22 -5.47 6.98 1.72
N GLN A 23 -5.80 8.26 1.92
CA GLN A 23 -6.02 9.20 0.82
C GLN A 23 -4.74 9.45 0.02
N VAL A 24 -3.61 9.68 0.70
CA VAL A 24 -2.31 9.88 0.06
C VAL A 24 -1.89 8.61 -0.68
N CYS A 25 -1.96 7.45 -0.03
CA CYS A 25 -1.67 6.15 -0.67
C CYS A 25 -2.50 5.99 -1.95
N LYS A 26 -3.81 6.24 -1.90
CA LYS A 26 -4.68 6.10 -3.07
C LYS A 26 -4.33 7.08 -4.19
N ARG A 27 -3.89 8.31 -3.89
CA ARG A 27 -3.61 9.33 -4.91
C ARG A 27 -2.20 9.24 -5.48
N ALA A 28 -1.20 9.04 -4.62
CA ALA A 28 0.22 9.10 -4.98
C ALA A 28 0.81 7.75 -5.41
N ALA A 29 0.14 6.62 -5.16
CA ALA A 29 0.66 5.31 -5.54
C ALA A 29 0.84 5.17 -7.06
N ILE A 30 1.90 4.47 -7.45
CA ILE A 30 2.10 3.91 -8.79
C ILE A 30 0.86 3.11 -9.21
N LYS A 31 0.42 3.28 -10.46
CA LYS A 31 -0.83 2.71 -10.98
C LYS A 31 -0.60 1.49 -11.83
N ALA A 32 -1.65 0.66 -11.95
CA ALA A 32 -1.63 -0.46 -12.87
C ALA A 32 -1.36 0.02 -14.30
N GLY A 33 -0.44 -0.66 -14.99
CA GLY A 33 -0.03 -0.30 -16.35
C GLY A 33 0.97 0.85 -16.44
N GLN A 34 1.38 1.46 -15.33
CA GLN A 34 2.45 2.45 -15.34
C GLN A 34 3.79 1.76 -15.59
N VAL A 35 4.48 2.18 -16.65
CA VAL A 35 5.83 1.71 -16.98
C VAL A 35 6.82 2.40 -16.07
N LEU A 36 7.74 1.63 -15.49
CA LEU A 36 8.82 2.11 -14.64
C LEU A 36 10.16 1.72 -15.25
N ALA A 37 11.15 2.61 -15.12
CA ALA A 37 12.53 2.24 -15.34
C ALA A 37 12.99 1.25 -14.26
N GLN A 38 14.01 0.44 -14.60
CA GLN A 38 14.57 -0.55 -13.67
C GLN A 38 15.03 0.08 -12.35
N THR A 39 15.63 1.27 -12.42
CA THR A 39 16.08 2.02 -11.24
C THR A 39 14.91 2.43 -10.33
N GLU A 40 13.78 2.87 -10.91
CA GLU A 40 12.59 3.25 -10.13
C GLU A 40 11.98 2.04 -9.43
N MET A 41 12.00 0.86 -10.08
CA MET A 41 11.54 -0.39 -9.45
C MET A 41 12.40 -0.79 -8.26
N GLU A 42 13.73 -0.68 -8.40
CA GLU A 42 14.67 -0.98 -7.32
C GLU A 42 14.52 -0.01 -6.14
N GLU A 43 14.37 1.28 -6.43
CA GLU A 43 14.11 2.31 -5.41
C GLU A 43 12.81 2.05 -4.65
N LEU A 44 11.75 1.64 -5.34
CA LEU A 44 10.48 1.27 -4.72
C LEU A 44 10.64 0.12 -3.72
N VAL A 45 11.38 -0.92 -4.10
CA VAL A 45 11.64 -2.08 -3.21
C VAL A 45 12.46 -1.65 -2.00
N ARG A 46 13.53 -0.87 -2.20
CA ARG A 46 14.35 -0.35 -1.08
C ARG A 46 13.55 0.54 -0.14
N ALA A 47 12.66 1.38 -0.66
CA ALA A 47 11.78 2.21 0.15
C ALA A 47 10.79 1.36 0.97
N LEU A 48 10.26 0.28 0.38
CA LEU A 48 9.40 -0.67 1.09
C LEU A 48 10.13 -1.37 2.24
N GLU A 49 11.37 -1.81 2.03
CA GLU A 49 12.21 -2.45 3.07
C GLU A 49 12.47 -1.55 4.27
N GLN A 50 12.49 -0.23 4.07
CA GLN A 50 12.72 0.77 5.12
C GLN A 50 11.43 1.16 5.88
N CYS A 51 10.26 0.72 5.42
CA CYS A 51 9.00 1.04 6.07
C CYS A 51 8.85 0.28 7.40
N ALA A 52 8.29 0.94 8.42
CA ALA A 52 8.03 0.31 9.72
C ALA A 52 7.02 -0.85 9.64
N SER A 53 6.05 -0.77 8.73
CA SER A 53 5.03 -1.83 8.49
C SER A 53 4.96 -2.16 7.01
N PRO A 54 5.91 -2.94 6.47
CA PRO A 54 6.09 -3.09 5.03
C PRO A 54 5.18 -4.16 4.41
N ARG A 55 4.44 -4.94 5.21
CA ARG A 55 3.66 -6.11 4.73
C ARG A 55 2.23 -5.79 4.31
N THR A 56 1.70 -4.64 4.69
CA THR A 56 0.30 -4.28 4.48
C THR A 56 0.17 -2.80 4.17
N CYS A 57 -0.60 -2.43 3.15
CA CYS A 57 -0.90 -1.02 2.87
C CYS A 57 -1.95 -0.45 3.86
N PRO A 58 -2.14 0.87 3.94
CA PRO A 58 -3.13 1.50 4.84
C PRO A 58 -4.59 1.05 4.62
N HIS A 59 -4.87 0.37 3.51
CA HIS A 59 -6.19 -0.20 3.18
C HIS A 59 -6.32 -1.70 3.54
N GLY A 60 -5.27 -2.33 4.08
CA GLY A 60 -5.28 -3.75 4.45
C GLY A 60 -4.83 -4.72 3.35
N ARG A 61 -4.39 -4.24 2.18
CA ARG A 61 -3.90 -5.13 1.11
C ARG A 61 -2.45 -5.55 1.37
N PRO A 62 -2.08 -6.81 1.12
CA PRO A 62 -0.68 -7.21 1.17
C PRO A 62 0.12 -6.46 0.11
N THR A 63 1.35 -6.08 0.46
CA THR A 63 2.30 -5.40 -0.44
C THR A 63 3.15 -6.38 -1.25
N MET A 64 3.31 -7.60 -0.76
CA MET A 64 4.14 -8.65 -1.35
C MET A 64 3.45 -10.00 -1.25
N ILE A 65 3.76 -10.89 -2.19
CA ILE A 65 3.44 -12.32 -2.16
C ILE A 65 4.73 -13.12 -2.29
N HIS A 66 4.78 -14.29 -1.66
CA HIS A 66 5.88 -15.23 -1.85
C HIS A 66 5.47 -16.29 -2.87
N LEU A 67 6.25 -16.42 -3.94
CA LEU A 67 6.10 -17.45 -4.95
C LEU A 67 7.37 -18.30 -4.94
N SER A 68 7.28 -19.52 -4.40
CA SER A 68 8.40 -20.46 -4.41
C SER A 68 8.65 -21.01 -5.81
N VAL A 69 9.84 -21.57 -6.03
CA VAL A 69 10.20 -22.20 -7.31
C VAL A 69 9.26 -23.36 -7.63
N GLU A 70 8.87 -24.15 -6.63
CA GLU A 70 7.95 -25.27 -6.76
C GLU A 70 6.52 -24.80 -7.06
N GLN A 71 6.08 -23.70 -6.41
CA GLN A 71 4.80 -23.08 -6.73
C GLN A 71 4.77 -22.62 -8.18
N LEU A 72 5.82 -21.91 -8.61
CA LEU A 72 5.93 -21.44 -9.98
C LEU A 72 5.94 -22.61 -10.97
N ALA A 73 6.75 -23.64 -10.75
CA ALA A 73 6.81 -24.82 -11.61
C ALA A 73 5.42 -25.45 -11.79
N ARG A 74 4.67 -25.62 -10.70
CA ARG A 74 3.31 -26.17 -10.72
C ARG A 74 2.34 -25.32 -11.54
N GLU A 75 2.39 -23.99 -11.45
CA GLU A 75 1.53 -23.11 -12.27
C GLU A 75 1.84 -23.23 -13.77
N PHE A 76 3.03 -23.69 -14.14
CA PHE A 76 3.43 -24.01 -15.51
C PHE A 76 3.38 -25.52 -15.84
N GLY A 77 2.77 -26.34 -14.97
CA GLY A 77 2.58 -27.78 -15.19
C GLY A 77 3.85 -28.64 -15.04
N ARG A 78 4.82 -28.19 -14.25
CA ARG A 78 6.13 -28.85 -14.02
C ARG A 78 6.37 -29.16 -12.56
#